data_AF-A0A1L9GUL2-F1
#
_entry.id   AF-A0A1L9GUL2-F1
#
_cell.length_a   1.000
_cell.length_b   1.000
_cell.length_c   1.000
_cell.angle_alpha   90.00
_cell.angle_beta   90.00
_cell.angle_gamma   90.00
#
_symmetry.space_group_name_H-M   'P 1'
#
loop_
_entity.id
_entity.type
_entity.pdbx_description
1 polymer ?
#
loop_
_entity_poly.entity_id
_entity_poly.type
_entity_poly.pdbx_seq_one_letter_code
_entity_poly.pdbx_strand_id
1 'polypeptide(L)'
;MIWINLKRILYSGFVNFWRNGLVSLASVLAITVSLYTIGALMIGSAFLNGIIDEIKTKVDISISFKSTADTNEIEALKKSLEALAEVKEVTLITREEEYEAFKQRHQDNALLLQSLDEVGNPFGARINVRALDPAQYESIANFLNNEEGSLSVNRSIIDQISFKKDIVDRLSRIIALIKRVGLVISTVMICLAIFATFNTITLAIYISREEISVMRLVGAGNVYVKGPFLVEGLTAGFLGTLLALFGLYPSVAWVKATTINVFGGIDLVSYYISNFPMIFLVLLSSGLALGFIASYLAVRRYTRI
;
A
#
# COMPACT_ATOMS: atom_id res chain seq x y z
N MET A 1 -46.67 -4.78 -8.90
CA MET A 1 -46.67 -5.00 -7.44
C MET A 1 -45.27 -4.98 -6.80
N ILE A 2 -44.27 -5.70 -7.35
CA ILE A 2 -42.90 -5.78 -6.79
C ILE A 2 -42.21 -4.41 -6.63
N TRP A 3 -42.33 -3.53 -7.63
CA TRP A 3 -41.69 -2.20 -7.61
C TRP A 3 -42.26 -1.25 -6.53
N ILE A 4 -43.56 -1.37 -6.23
CA ILE A 4 -44.24 -0.57 -5.22
C ILE A 4 -43.82 -1.02 -3.81
N ASN A 5 -43.70 -2.34 -3.61
CA ASN A 5 -43.23 -2.90 -2.34
C ASN A 5 -41.76 -2.55 -2.09
N LEU A 6 -40.90 -2.60 -3.11
CA LEU A 6 -39.50 -2.19 -2.99
C LEU A 6 -39.35 -0.71 -2.63
N LYS A 7 -40.10 0.17 -3.31
CA LYS A 7 -40.09 1.61 -3.03
C LYS A 7 -40.56 1.94 -1.61
N ARG A 8 -41.60 1.24 -1.12
CA ARG A 8 -42.07 1.39 0.27
C ARG A 8 -41.01 0.94 1.27
N ILE A 9 -40.37 -0.20 1.05
CA ILE A 9 -39.32 -0.73 1.95
C ILE A 9 -38.12 0.22 2.00
N LEU A 10 -37.71 0.78 0.86
CA LEU A 10 -36.63 1.77 0.80
C LEU A 10 -36.98 3.06 1.55
N TYR A 11 -38.19 3.58 1.32
CA TYR A 11 -38.65 4.81 1.97
C TYR A 11 -38.81 4.64 3.48
N SER A 12 -39.45 3.54 3.92
CA SER A 12 -39.61 3.23 5.34
C SER A 12 -38.27 2.98 6.04
N GLY A 13 -37.31 2.31 5.38
CA GLY A 13 -35.95 2.14 5.92
C GLY A 13 -35.23 3.48 6.12
N PHE A 14 -35.31 4.38 5.15
CA PHE A 14 -34.69 5.71 5.26
C PHE A 14 -35.36 6.59 6.34
N VAL A 15 -36.68 6.55 6.43
CA VAL A 15 -37.42 7.29 7.47
C VAL A 15 -37.09 6.76 8.87
N ASN A 16 -37.02 5.44 9.05
CA ASN A 16 -36.62 4.84 10.33
C ASN A 16 -35.17 5.19 10.70
N PHE A 17 -34.25 5.18 9.72
CA PHE A 17 -32.87 5.61 9.92
C PHE A 17 -32.78 7.05 10.44
N TRP A 18 -33.57 7.97 9.89
CA TRP A 18 -33.61 9.37 10.34
C TRP A 18 -34.28 9.53 11.71
N ARG A 19 -35.35 8.76 11.98
CA ARG A 19 -36.10 8.83 13.24
C ARG A 19 -35.28 8.28 14.42
N ASN A 20 -34.39 7.32 14.18
CA ASN A 20 -33.44 6.76 15.15
C ASN A 20 -32.02 7.35 14.99
N GLY A 21 -31.93 8.63 14.61
CA GLY A 21 -30.71 9.29 14.13
C GLY A 21 -29.45 9.12 14.98
N LEU A 22 -29.55 9.08 16.31
CA LEU A 22 -28.37 8.94 17.18
C LEU A 22 -27.72 7.54 17.08
N VAL A 23 -28.53 6.49 17.07
CA VAL A 23 -28.05 5.10 17.03
C VAL A 23 -27.57 4.73 15.63
N SER A 24 -28.27 5.25 14.62
CA SER A 24 -27.91 5.06 13.21
C SER A 24 -26.64 5.84 12.84
N LEU A 25 -26.44 7.04 13.38
CA LEU A 25 -25.19 7.80 13.26
C LEU A 25 -23.99 7.04 13.85
N ALA A 26 -24.13 6.42 15.02
CA ALA A 26 -23.06 5.64 15.64
C ALA A 26 -22.60 4.49 14.74
N SER A 27 -23.55 3.77 14.11
CA SER A 27 -23.26 2.73 13.13
C SER A 27 -22.56 3.29 11.88
N VAL A 28 -23.05 4.41 11.34
CA VAL A 28 -22.41 5.08 10.19
C VAL A 28 -20.97 5.47 10.49
N LEU A 29 -20.71 6.06 11.66
CA LEU A 29 -19.36 6.44 12.07
C LEU A 29 -18.45 5.21 12.24
N ALA A 30 -18.93 4.13 12.84
CA ALA A 30 -18.16 2.90 12.98
C ALA A 30 -17.77 2.30 11.61
N ILE A 31 -18.72 2.27 10.65
CA ILE A 31 -18.44 1.84 9.28
C ILE A 31 -17.48 2.83 8.60
N THR A 32 -17.67 4.13 8.78
CA THR A 32 -16.82 5.19 8.22
C THR A 32 -15.37 5.01 8.64
N VAL A 33 -15.11 4.85 9.95
CA VAL A 33 -13.76 4.65 10.49
C VAL A 33 -13.13 3.38 9.92
N SER A 34 -13.91 2.31 9.80
CA SER A 34 -13.43 1.05 9.25
C SER A 34 -13.05 1.17 7.77
N LEU A 35 -13.93 1.76 6.96
CA LEU A 35 -13.66 2.02 5.54
C LEU A 35 -12.50 3.00 5.36
N TYR A 36 -12.40 4.03 6.19
CA TYR A 36 -11.29 4.98 6.19
C TYR A 36 -9.97 4.26 6.45
N THR A 37 -9.91 3.32 7.42
CA THR A 37 -8.68 2.56 7.68
C THR A 37 -8.27 1.69 6.48
N ILE A 38 -9.24 1.07 5.80
CA ILE A 38 -8.99 0.28 4.58
C ILE A 38 -8.47 1.17 3.45
N GLY A 39 -9.12 2.30 3.20
CA GLY A 39 -8.71 3.26 2.16
C GLY A 39 -7.34 3.87 2.44
N ALA A 40 -7.06 4.24 3.70
CA ALA A 40 -5.77 4.77 4.13
C ALA A 40 -4.66 3.72 3.97
N LEU A 41 -4.92 2.46 4.31
CA LEU A 41 -3.97 1.38 4.12
C LEU A 41 -3.66 1.16 2.63
N MET A 42 -4.68 1.22 1.76
CA MET A 42 -4.52 1.03 0.32
C MET A 42 -3.66 2.15 -0.29
N ILE A 43 -3.98 3.41 0.01
CA ILE A 43 -3.24 4.58 -0.50
C ILE A 43 -1.82 4.63 0.10
N GLY A 44 -1.70 4.42 1.42
CA GLY A 44 -0.41 4.39 2.11
C GLY A 44 0.50 3.27 1.60
N SER A 45 -0.06 2.11 1.26
CA SER A 45 0.69 1.01 0.64
C SER A 45 1.24 1.35 -0.74
N ALA A 46 0.43 2.03 -1.56
CA ALA A 46 0.86 2.51 -2.88
C ALA A 46 1.97 3.56 -2.77
N PHE A 47 1.83 4.48 -1.81
CA PHE A 47 2.84 5.50 -1.52
C PHE A 47 4.18 4.92 -1.11
N LEU A 48 4.18 4.00 -0.13
CA LEU A 48 5.39 3.34 0.36
C LEU A 48 6.08 2.52 -0.73
N ASN A 49 5.31 1.87 -1.60
CA ASN A 49 5.86 1.17 -2.76
C ASN A 49 6.52 2.15 -3.75
N GLY A 50 5.89 3.29 -4.02
CA GLY A 50 6.46 4.34 -4.86
C GLY A 50 7.81 4.85 -4.36
N ILE A 51 7.95 5.04 -3.04
CA ILE A 51 9.22 5.42 -2.41
C ILE A 51 10.28 4.33 -2.64
N ILE A 52 9.91 3.06 -2.46
CA ILE A 52 10.83 1.94 -2.72
C ILE A 52 11.29 1.98 -4.17
N ASP A 53 10.38 2.13 -5.13
CA ASP A 53 10.72 2.10 -6.56
C ASP A 53 11.64 3.27 -6.94
N GLU A 54 11.41 4.46 -6.39
CA GLU A 54 12.31 5.60 -6.57
C GLU A 54 13.69 5.35 -5.95
N ILE A 55 13.76 4.75 -4.76
CA ILE A 55 15.05 4.40 -4.16
C ILE A 55 15.76 3.32 -4.99
N LYS A 56 15.05 2.29 -5.45
CA LYS A 56 15.64 1.20 -6.23
C LYS A 56 16.15 1.67 -7.60
N THR A 57 15.50 2.65 -8.23
CA THR A 57 16.00 3.26 -9.47
C THR A 57 17.28 4.09 -9.27
N LYS A 58 17.54 4.55 -8.04
CA LYS A 58 18.76 5.29 -7.66
C LYS A 58 19.88 4.39 -7.10
N VAL A 59 19.59 3.12 -6.81
CA VAL A 59 20.58 2.16 -6.30
C VAL A 59 21.07 1.30 -7.46
N ASP A 60 22.26 1.61 -7.97
CA ASP A 60 22.97 0.76 -8.92
C ASP A 60 23.78 -0.32 -8.16
N ILE A 61 24.03 -1.48 -8.80
CA ILE A 61 25.00 -2.46 -8.29
C ILE A 61 26.39 -1.93 -8.63
N SER A 62 27.20 -1.63 -7.62
CA SER A 62 28.59 -1.20 -7.83
C SER A 62 29.54 -2.38 -7.61
N ILE A 63 30.25 -2.77 -8.67
CA ILE A 63 31.32 -3.77 -8.64
C ILE A 63 32.65 -3.01 -8.68
N SER A 64 33.37 -3.00 -7.55
CA SER A 64 34.71 -2.41 -7.46
C SER A 64 35.78 -3.46 -7.72
N PHE A 65 36.73 -3.15 -8.60
CA PHE A 65 37.86 -4.02 -8.93
C PHE A 65 39.09 -3.65 -8.10
N LYS A 66 40.02 -4.59 -7.97
CA LYS A 66 41.32 -4.33 -7.35
C LYS A 66 42.16 -3.40 -8.21
N SER A 67 43.10 -2.73 -7.57
CA SER A 67 44.08 -1.85 -8.21
C SER A 67 45.03 -2.58 -9.20
N THR A 68 45.06 -3.91 -9.20
CA THR A 68 45.92 -4.72 -10.11
C THR A 68 45.14 -5.41 -11.23
N ALA A 69 43.87 -5.06 -11.42
CA ALA A 69 42.98 -5.67 -12.40
C ALA A 69 43.39 -5.33 -13.85
N ASP A 70 43.39 -6.33 -14.74
CA ASP A 70 43.65 -6.10 -16.17
C ASP A 70 42.42 -5.48 -16.86
N THR A 71 42.65 -4.47 -17.70
CA THR A 71 41.57 -3.74 -18.38
C THR A 71 40.76 -4.64 -19.31
N ASN A 72 41.40 -5.63 -19.94
CA ASN A 72 40.72 -6.54 -20.87
C ASN A 72 39.74 -7.47 -20.13
N GLU A 73 40.08 -7.90 -18.91
CA GLU A 73 39.21 -8.75 -18.09
C GLU A 73 37.98 -7.96 -17.59
N ILE A 74 38.15 -6.67 -17.28
CA ILE A 74 37.05 -5.77 -16.89
C ILE A 74 36.10 -5.52 -18.08
N GLU A 75 36.63 -5.30 -19.28
CA GLU A 75 35.81 -5.14 -20.48
C GLU A 75 35.06 -6.42 -20.88
N ALA A 76 35.69 -7.58 -20.73
CA ALA A 76 35.04 -8.87 -20.95
C ALA A 76 33.86 -9.08 -19.99
N LEU A 77 34.05 -8.74 -18.71
CA LEU A 77 32.99 -8.78 -17.71
C LEU A 77 31.86 -7.78 -18.05
N LYS A 78 32.20 -6.56 -18.47
CA LYS A 78 31.21 -5.57 -18.93
C LYS A 78 30.33 -6.14 -20.05
N LYS A 79 30.92 -6.71 -21.10
CA LYS A 79 30.16 -7.31 -22.22
C LYS A 79 29.27 -8.47 -21.78
N SER A 80 29.72 -9.27 -20.82
CA SER A 80 28.91 -10.37 -20.28
C SER A 80 27.69 -9.87 -19.50
N LEU A 81 27.84 -8.76 -18.77
CA LEU A 81 26.74 -8.13 -18.03
C LEU A 81 25.74 -7.43 -18.97
N GLU A 82 26.24 -6.80 -20.04
CA GLU A 82 25.39 -6.22 -21.10
C GLU A 82 24.58 -7.28 -21.87
N ALA A 83 25.05 -8.53 -21.90
CA ALA A 83 24.34 -9.64 -22.54
C ALA A 83 23.20 -10.22 -21.70
N LEU A 84 23.07 -9.83 -20.43
CA LEU A 84 21.98 -10.27 -19.57
C LEU A 84 20.69 -9.51 -19.90
N ALA A 85 19.61 -10.25 -20.17
CA ALA A 85 18.29 -9.67 -20.46
C ALA A 85 17.67 -8.88 -19.29
N GLU A 86 18.27 -8.96 -18.10
CA GLU A 86 17.85 -8.31 -16.86
C GLU A 86 18.55 -6.96 -16.64
N VAL A 87 19.59 -6.66 -17.44
CA VAL A 87 20.43 -5.47 -17.30
C VAL A 87 19.98 -4.39 -18.28
N LYS A 88 19.77 -3.18 -17.77
CA LYS A 88 19.39 -2.00 -18.56
C LYS A 88 20.60 -1.23 -19.07
N GLU A 89 21.59 -1.05 -18.20
CA GLU A 89 22.74 -0.19 -18.46
C GLU A 89 23.94 -0.67 -17.63
N VAL A 90 25.12 -0.68 -18.25
CA VAL A 90 26.40 -0.99 -17.60
C VAL A 90 27.36 0.16 -17.83
N THR A 91 27.67 0.90 -16.78
CA THR A 91 28.59 2.03 -16.84
C THR A 91 29.93 1.62 -16.26
N LEU A 92 31.00 1.72 -17.06
CA LEU A 92 32.37 1.56 -16.60
C LEU A 92 32.89 2.93 -16.14
N ILE A 93 33.34 3.00 -14.90
CA ILE A 93 34.04 4.14 -14.32
C ILE A 93 35.51 3.75 -14.20
N THR A 94 36.36 4.52 -14.86
CA THR A 94 37.81 4.32 -14.82
C THR A 94 38.38 4.67 -13.45
N ARG A 95 39.65 4.32 -13.23
CA ARG A 95 40.31 4.49 -11.94
C ARG A 95 40.50 5.96 -11.59
N GLU A 96 40.78 6.76 -12.61
CA GLU A 96 40.96 8.20 -12.56
C GLU A 96 39.62 8.90 -12.30
N GLU A 97 38.56 8.49 -12.98
CA GLU A 97 37.22 9.03 -12.78
C GLU A 97 36.67 8.73 -11.37
N GLU A 98 36.91 7.52 -10.85
CA GLU A 98 36.49 7.16 -9.49
C GLU A 98 37.26 7.97 -8.43
N TYR A 99 38.54 8.22 -8.66
CA TYR A 99 39.38 9.04 -7.79
C TYR A 99 38.89 10.49 -7.73
N GLU A 100 38.60 11.10 -8.88
CA GLU A 100 38.05 12.46 -8.94
C GLU A 100 36.64 12.53 -8.34
N ALA A 101 35.78 11.56 -8.64
CA ALA A 101 34.44 11.48 -8.05
C ALA A 101 34.45 11.28 -6.52
N PHE A 102 35.47 10.60 -5.99
CA PHE A 102 35.68 10.47 -4.54
C PHE A 102 36.13 11.78 -3.92
N LYS A 103 37.11 12.48 -4.53
CA LYS A 103 37.55 13.81 -4.08
C LYS A 103 36.39 14.79 -4.06
N GLN A 104 35.53 14.78 -5.07
CA GLN A 104 34.35 15.64 -5.15
C GLN A 104 33.31 15.35 -4.07
N ARG A 105 33.04 14.08 -3.76
CA ARG A 105 32.07 13.70 -2.71
C ARG A 105 32.54 14.03 -1.30
N HIS A 106 33.85 14.15 -1.10
CA HIS A 106 34.47 14.35 0.21
C HIS A 106 35.21 15.70 0.31
N GLN A 107 34.85 16.70 -0.52
CA GLN A 107 35.44 18.04 -0.50
C GLN A 107 35.40 18.69 0.89
N ASP A 108 34.34 18.41 1.67
CA ASP A 108 34.15 18.97 3.01
C ASP A 108 35.01 18.30 4.10
N ASN A 109 35.74 17.23 3.78
CA ASN A 109 36.55 16.47 4.75
C ASN A 109 38.04 16.53 4.41
N ALA A 110 38.68 17.64 4.79
CA ALA A 110 40.08 17.94 4.51
C ALA A 110 41.07 16.86 5.00
N LEU A 111 40.80 16.22 6.15
CA LEU A 111 41.65 15.15 6.70
C LEU A 111 41.65 13.90 5.81
N LEU A 112 40.51 13.58 5.20
CA LEU A 112 40.34 12.44 4.31
C LEU A 112 41.05 12.66 2.97
N LEU A 113 41.02 13.89 2.45
CA LEU A 113 41.73 14.26 1.22
C LEU A 113 43.24 14.29 1.41
N GLN A 114 43.73 14.81 2.54
CA GLN A 114 45.16 14.83 2.86
C GLN A 114 45.73 13.41 2.97
N SER A 115 44.99 12.51 3.62
CA SER A 115 45.38 11.09 3.73
C SER A 115 45.41 10.39 2.36
N LEU A 116 44.53 10.81 1.43
CA LEU A 116 44.45 10.26 0.08
C LEU A 116 45.60 10.77 -0.81
N ASP A 117 46.00 12.03 -0.66
CA ASP A 117 47.12 12.62 -1.41
C ASP A 117 48.48 12.02 -1.00
N GLU A 118 48.63 11.56 0.25
CA GLU A 118 49.85 10.85 0.70
C GLU A 118 49.96 9.41 0.18
N VAL A 119 48.83 8.72 0.01
CA VAL A 119 48.79 7.30 -0.41
C VAL A 119 48.76 7.13 -1.94
N GLY A 120 48.35 8.18 -2.68
CA GLY A 120 48.09 8.10 -4.12
C GLY A 120 46.76 7.38 -4.41
N ASN A 121 46.40 7.16 -5.70
CA ASN A 121 45.11 6.58 -6.08
C ASN A 121 44.99 5.11 -5.64
N PRO A 122 44.22 4.79 -4.58
CA PRO A 122 44.09 3.42 -4.09
C PRO A 122 42.98 2.67 -4.83
N PHE A 123 42.20 3.34 -5.70
CA PHE A 123 41.02 2.79 -6.32
C PHE A 123 41.35 1.98 -7.58
N GLY A 124 40.67 0.84 -7.73
CA GLY A 124 40.51 0.18 -9.02
C GLY A 124 39.31 0.74 -9.77
N ALA A 125 39.09 0.23 -10.99
CA ALA A 125 37.93 0.65 -11.78
C ALA A 125 36.64 0.18 -11.08
N ARG A 126 35.50 0.76 -11.46
CA ARG A 126 34.19 0.34 -10.98
C ARG A 126 33.24 0.13 -12.14
N ILE A 127 32.47 -0.94 -12.10
CA ILE A 127 31.31 -1.12 -12.97
C ILE A 127 30.05 -0.87 -12.16
N ASN A 128 29.19 0.04 -12.63
CA ASN A 128 27.84 0.22 -12.13
C ASN A 128 26.86 -0.48 -13.07
N VAL A 129 26.06 -1.39 -12.52
CA VAL A 129 25.03 -2.13 -13.25
C VAL A 129 23.66 -1.67 -12.80
N ARG A 130 22.85 -1.23 -13.75
CA ARG A 130 21.44 -0.88 -13.53
C ARG A 130 20.55 -1.96 -14.11
N ALA A 131 19.62 -2.48 -13.30
CA ALA A 131 18.65 -3.47 -13.73
C ALA A 131 17.51 -2.84 -14.55
N LEU A 132 16.88 -3.64 -15.41
CA LEU A 132 15.64 -3.28 -16.13
C LEU A 132 14.47 -3.16 -15.16
N ASP A 133 14.30 -4.14 -14.28
CA ASP A 133 13.32 -4.13 -13.20
C ASP A 133 14.02 -4.13 -11.83
N PRO A 134 13.58 -3.28 -10.90
CA PRO A 134 14.02 -3.31 -9.51
C PRO A 134 13.96 -4.68 -8.80
N ALA A 135 13.12 -5.62 -9.25
CA ALA A 135 13.04 -6.98 -8.73
C ALA A 135 14.18 -7.89 -9.23
N GLN A 136 14.82 -7.55 -10.35
CA GLN A 136 15.89 -8.33 -10.98
C GLN A 136 17.28 -8.03 -10.41
N TYR A 137 17.42 -7.02 -9.55
CA TYR A 137 18.68 -6.79 -8.85
C TYR A 137 19.13 -8.00 -8.03
N GLU A 138 18.20 -8.79 -7.51
CA GLU A 138 18.52 -10.02 -6.77
C GLU A 138 19.04 -11.14 -7.70
N SER A 139 18.45 -11.31 -8.89
CA SER A 139 18.94 -12.29 -9.86
C SER A 139 20.31 -11.91 -10.40
N ILE A 140 20.55 -10.63 -10.70
CA ILE A 140 21.87 -10.13 -11.11
C ILE A 140 22.90 -10.30 -9.99
N ALA A 141 22.54 -9.99 -8.74
CA ALA A 141 23.45 -10.19 -7.60
C ALA A 141 23.75 -11.69 -7.36
N ASN A 142 22.77 -12.57 -7.54
CA ASN A 142 22.96 -14.02 -7.45
C ASN A 142 23.81 -14.54 -8.61
N PHE A 143 23.65 -14.02 -9.81
CA PHE A 143 24.52 -14.32 -10.96
C PHE A 143 25.98 -13.94 -10.68
N LEU A 144 26.21 -12.79 -10.02
CA LEU A 144 27.55 -12.36 -9.60
C LEU A 144 28.13 -13.16 -8.43
N ASN A 145 27.28 -13.81 -7.62
CA ASN A 145 27.69 -14.57 -6.43
C ASN A 145 27.81 -16.09 -6.66
N ASN A 146 27.08 -16.65 -7.61
CA ASN A 146 27.06 -18.08 -7.88
C ASN A 146 28.27 -18.49 -8.73
N GLU A 147 29.19 -19.24 -8.12
CA GLU A 147 30.43 -19.73 -8.77
C GLU A 147 30.19 -20.83 -9.83
N GLU A 148 28.96 -21.33 -9.99
CA GLU A 148 28.66 -22.51 -10.83
C GLU A 148 28.08 -22.17 -12.22
N GLY A 149 27.81 -20.90 -12.53
CA GLY A 149 27.10 -20.48 -13.75
C GLY A 149 28.00 -20.02 -14.90
N SER A 150 28.68 -20.96 -15.59
CA SER A 150 29.24 -20.83 -16.95
C SER A 150 30.25 -19.72 -17.30
N LEU A 151 30.58 -18.79 -16.43
CA LEU A 151 31.69 -17.85 -16.64
C LEU A 151 32.48 -17.76 -15.35
N SER A 152 33.69 -18.30 -15.39
CA SER A 152 34.75 -18.09 -14.40
C SER A 152 35.06 -16.61 -14.29
N VAL A 153 34.17 -15.81 -13.70
CA VAL A 153 34.48 -14.44 -13.32
C VAL A 153 35.46 -14.57 -12.18
N ASN A 154 36.72 -14.34 -12.52
CA ASN A 154 37.85 -14.51 -11.63
C ASN A 154 37.67 -13.56 -10.44
N ARG A 155 37.07 -14.05 -9.33
CA ARG A 155 36.93 -13.32 -8.06
C ARG A 155 38.27 -12.73 -7.59
N SER A 156 39.38 -13.25 -8.11
CA SER A 156 40.73 -12.71 -7.94
C SER A 156 40.85 -11.21 -8.23
N ILE A 157 40.05 -10.69 -9.18
CA ILE A 157 40.11 -9.32 -9.70
C ILE A 157 39.10 -8.39 -8.99
N ILE A 158 38.03 -8.94 -8.44
CA ILE A 158 36.97 -8.19 -7.75
C ILE A 158 37.40 -7.92 -6.31
N ASP A 159 37.29 -6.67 -5.88
CA ASP A 159 37.61 -6.25 -4.52
C ASP A 159 36.36 -6.26 -3.64
N GLN A 160 35.30 -5.57 -4.09
CA GLN A 160 34.04 -5.49 -3.36
C GLN A 160 32.85 -5.33 -4.31
N ILE A 161 31.81 -6.14 -4.08
CA ILE A 161 30.49 -5.92 -4.68
C ILE A 161 29.67 -5.16 -3.64
N SER A 162 29.50 -3.85 -3.86
CA SER A 162 28.67 -3.01 -3.01
C SER A 162 27.30 -2.90 -3.64
N PHE A 163 26.39 -3.75 -3.17
CA PHE A 163 24.98 -3.56 -3.42
C PHE A 163 24.39 -2.93 -2.16
N LYS A 164 23.77 -1.75 -2.26
CA LYS A 164 22.99 -1.17 -1.14
C LYS A 164 21.68 -1.95 -0.90
N LYS A 165 21.69 -3.28 -1.17
CA LYS A 165 20.63 -4.25 -0.89
C LYS A 165 20.12 -4.10 0.51
N ASP A 166 21.04 -3.99 1.47
CA ASP A 166 20.70 -3.96 2.88
C ASP A 166 19.72 -2.83 3.20
N ILE A 167 19.86 -1.67 2.54
CA ILE A 167 18.96 -0.54 2.75
C ILE A 167 17.60 -0.83 2.12
N VAL A 168 17.58 -1.31 0.87
CA VAL A 168 16.34 -1.65 0.14
C VAL A 168 15.58 -2.79 0.83
N ASP A 169 16.26 -3.84 1.28
CA ASP A 169 15.70 -4.99 1.97
C ASP A 169 15.21 -4.63 3.37
N ARG A 170 15.93 -3.77 4.11
CA ARG A 170 15.46 -3.26 5.41
C ARG A 170 14.20 -2.43 5.21
N LEU A 171 14.18 -1.51 4.25
CA LEU A 171 12.99 -0.70 3.94
C LEU A 171 11.82 -1.56 3.47
N SER A 172 12.06 -2.55 2.61
CA SER A 172 11.04 -3.47 2.12
C SER A 172 10.45 -4.30 3.26
N ARG A 173 11.29 -4.77 4.20
CA ARG A 173 10.82 -5.46 5.42
C ARG A 173 10.00 -4.56 6.34
N ILE A 174 10.41 -3.30 6.54
CA ILE A 174 9.65 -2.31 7.32
C ILE A 174 8.28 -2.07 6.68
N ILE A 175 8.24 -1.87 5.37
CA ILE A 175 7.00 -1.62 4.63
C ILE A 175 6.09 -2.85 4.65
N ALA A 176 6.65 -4.05 4.49
CA ALA A 176 5.89 -5.30 4.64
C ALA A 176 5.31 -5.45 6.04
N LEU A 177 6.06 -5.05 7.09
CA LEU A 177 5.58 -5.05 8.46
C LEU A 177 4.45 -4.04 8.67
N ILE A 178 4.59 -2.80 8.15
CA ILE A 178 3.53 -1.78 8.19
C ILE A 178 2.26 -2.28 7.50
N LYS A 179 2.38 -2.90 6.32
CA LYS A 179 1.25 -3.50 5.60
C LYS A 179 0.57 -4.60 6.40
N ARG A 180 1.35 -5.49 7.02
CA ARG A 180 0.83 -6.59 7.84
C ARG A 180 0.10 -6.07 9.09
N VAL A 181 0.69 -5.12 9.80
CA VAL A 181 0.07 -4.46 10.96
C VAL A 181 -1.20 -3.73 10.55
N GLY A 182 -1.14 -2.98 9.45
CA GLY A 182 -2.30 -2.29 8.89
C GLY A 182 -3.45 -3.24 8.54
N LEU A 183 -3.15 -4.40 7.94
CA LEU A 183 -4.14 -5.42 7.62
C LEU A 183 -4.82 -5.98 8.89
N VAL A 184 -4.05 -6.24 9.94
CA VAL A 184 -4.59 -6.67 11.24
C VAL A 184 -5.52 -5.60 11.82
N ILE A 185 -5.10 -4.33 11.81
CA ILE A 185 -5.92 -3.21 12.29
C ILE A 185 -7.21 -3.09 11.48
N SER A 186 -7.14 -3.14 10.15
CA SER A 186 -8.33 -3.09 9.29
C SER A 186 -9.28 -4.25 9.55
N THR A 187 -8.75 -5.46 9.81
CA THR A 187 -9.58 -6.63 10.15
C THR A 187 -10.31 -6.43 11.47
N VAL A 188 -9.63 -5.92 12.50
CA VAL A 188 -10.25 -5.59 13.79
C VAL A 188 -11.32 -4.53 13.62
N MET A 189 -11.05 -3.47 12.83
CA MET A 189 -12.02 -2.41 12.55
C MET A 189 -13.26 -2.93 11.85
N ILE A 190 -13.10 -3.81 10.85
CA ILE A 190 -14.22 -4.50 10.19
C ILE A 190 -15.09 -5.24 11.22
N CYS A 191 -14.48 -6.01 12.13
CA CYS A 191 -15.22 -6.70 13.18
C CYS A 191 -15.98 -5.73 14.11
N LEU A 192 -15.35 -4.61 14.48
CA LEU A 192 -15.97 -3.58 15.31
C LEU A 192 -17.14 -2.90 14.59
N ALA A 193 -17.02 -2.58 13.30
CA ALA A 193 -18.13 -2.04 12.51
C ALA A 193 -19.30 -3.02 12.43
N ILE A 194 -19.03 -4.30 12.15
CA ILE A 194 -20.09 -5.32 12.13
C ILE A 194 -20.79 -5.39 13.49
N PHE A 195 -20.03 -5.38 14.59
CA PHE A 195 -20.59 -5.43 15.94
C PHE A 195 -21.42 -4.18 16.28
N ALA A 196 -20.91 -2.99 15.94
CA ALA A 196 -21.61 -1.72 16.15
C ALA A 196 -22.93 -1.68 15.37
N THR A 197 -22.89 -2.00 14.07
CA THR A 197 -24.09 -2.04 13.23
C THR A 197 -25.07 -3.13 13.66
N PHE A 198 -24.58 -4.29 14.10
CA PHE A 198 -25.40 -5.35 14.66
C PHE A 198 -26.18 -4.88 15.90
N ASN A 199 -25.50 -4.18 16.82
CA ASN A 199 -26.14 -3.63 18.02
C ASN A 199 -27.14 -2.52 17.68
N THR A 200 -26.80 -1.63 16.75
CA THR A 200 -27.70 -0.57 16.27
C THR A 200 -29.00 -1.16 15.72
N ILE A 201 -28.91 -2.18 14.86
CA ILE A 201 -30.09 -2.78 14.23
C ILE A 201 -30.90 -3.59 15.24
N THR A 202 -30.23 -4.27 16.18
CA THR A 202 -30.91 -4.95 17.28
C THR A 202 -31.73 -3.96 18.11
N LEU A 203 -31.16 -2.79 18.42
CA LEU A 203 -31.86 -1.73 19.15
C LEU A 203 -33.02 -1.15 18.32
N ALA A 204 -32.82 -0.94 17.02
CA ALA A 204 -33.88 -0.49 16.11
C ALA A 204 -35.06 -1.48 16.07
N ILE A 205 -34.78 -2.79 16.01
CA ILE A 205 -35.80 -3.84 16.07
C ILE A 205 -36.55 -3.79 17.42
N TYR A 206 -35.82 -3.60 18.53
CA TYR A 206 -36.43 -3.54 19.86
C TYR A 206 -37.38 -2.34 20.05
N ILE A 207 -37.02 -1.19 19.46
CA ILE A 207 -37.87 0.02 19.45
C ILE A 207 -39.11 -0.21 18.59
N SER A 208 -38.98 -0.91 17.46
CA SER A 208 -40.11 -1.21 16.55
C SER A 208 -40.87 -2.50 16.87
N ARG A 209 -40.67 -3.12 18.04
CA ARG A 209 -41.23 -4.45 18.36
C ARG A 209 -42.76 -4.50 18.34
N GLU A 210 -43.43 -3.44 18.80
CA GLU A 210 -44.91 -3.38 18.86
C GLU A 210 -45.50 -3.29 17.45
N GLU A 211 -44.91 -2.44 16.60
CA GLU A 211 -45.28 -2.30 15.19
C GLU A 211 -45.08 -3.62 14.43
N ILE A 212 -43.95 -4.30 14.65
CA ILE A 212 -43.67 -5.62 14.08
C ILE A 212 -44.72 -6.66 14.51
N SER A 213 -45.14 -6.63 15.79
CA SER A 213 -46.13 -7.55 16.34
C SER A 213 -47.49 -7.36 15.68
N VAL A 214 -47.94 -6.11 15.52
CA VAL A 214 -49.19 -5.78 14.80
C VAL A 214 -49.10 -6.24 13.34
N MET A 215 -47.99 -5.97 12.64
CA MET A 215 -47.81 -6.41 11.24
C MET A 215 -47.90 -7.93 11.10
N ARG A 216 -47.35 -8.70 12.05
CA ARG A 216 -47.45 -10.17 12.03
C ARG A 216 -48.87 -10.68 12.27
N LEU A 217 -49.63 -10.04 13.16
CA LEU A 217 -51.02 -10.42 13.44
C LEU A 217 -51.93 -10.25 12.22
N VAL A 218 -51.63 -9.28 11.34
CA VAL A 218 -52.37 -9.05 10.09
C VAL A 218 -51.82 -9.88 8.92
N GLY A 219 -50.87 -10.80 9.17
CA GLY A 219 -50.34 -11.73 8.18
C GLY A 219 -49.24 -11.18 7.28
N ALA A 220 -48.51 -10.14 7.70
CA ALA A 220 -47.40 -9.61 6.91
C ALA A 220 -46.27 -10.65 6.72
N GLY A 221 -45.82 -10.82 5.48
CA GLY A 221 -44.75 -11.76 5.14
C GLY A 221 -43.38 -11.38 5.74
N ASN A 222 -42.53 -12.38 5.96
CA ASN A 222 -41.20 -12.21 6.56
C ASN A 222 -40.32 -11.15 5.86
N VAL A 223 -40.42 -11.02 4.54
CA VAL A 223 -39.66 -10.02 3.76
C VAL A 223 -40.11 -8.59 4.08
N TYR A 224 -41.40 -8.39 4.36
CA TYR A 224 -41.95 -7.07 4.67
C TYR A 224 -41.54 -6.61 6.07
N VAL A 225 -41.47 -7.55 7.03
CA VAL A 225 -41.00 -7.28 8.40
C VAL A 225 -39.48 -7.05 8.46
N LYS A 226 -38.70 -7.81 7.68
CA LYS A 226 -37.23 -7.79 7.73
C LYS A 226 -36.60 -6.75 6.80
N GLY A 227 -37.26 -6.44 5.68
CA GLY A 227 -36.75 -5.58 4.61
C GLY A 227 -36.26 -4.21 5.08
N PRO A 228 -37.04 -3.46 5.91
CA PRO A 228 -36.63 -2.11 6.34
C PRO A 228 -35.30 -2.09 7.09
N PHE A 229 -35.03 -3.10 7.94
CA PHE A 229 -33.78 -3.20 8.70
C PHE A 229 -32.57 -3.57 7.81
N LEU A 230 -32.79 -4.37 6.75
CA LEU A 230 -31.75 -4.62 5.74
C LEU A 230 -31.39 -3.34 5.00
N VAL A 231 -32.40 -2.54 4.62
CA VAL A 231 -32.17 -1.23 4.00
C VAL A 231 -31.41 -0.30 4.93
N GLU A 232 -31.75 -0.27 6.22
CA GLU A 232 -31.06 0.57 7.22
C GLU A 232 -29.55 0.28 7.28
N GLY A 233 -29.16 -1.01 7.25
CA GLY A 233 -27.76 -1.42 7.18
C GLY A 233 -27.07 -1.01 5.87
N LEU A 234 -27.76 -1.18 4.73
CA LEU A 234 -27.24 -0.75 3.43
C LEU A 234 -27.06 0.77 3.35
N THR A 235 -28.01 1.55 3.89
CA THR A 235 -27.90 3.00 3.96
C THR A 235 -26.77 3.44 4.85
N ALA A 236 -26.55 2.74 5.98
CA ALA A 236 -25.41 3.03 6.86
C ALA A 236 -24.07 2.75 6.15
N GLY A 237 -23.99 1.63 5.40
CA GLY A 237 -22.83 1.29 4.57
C GLY A 237 -22.53 2.31 3.47
N PHE A 238 -23.59 2.76 2.78
CA PHE A 238 -23.47 3.78 1.73
C PHE A 238 -23.02 5.13 2.27
N LEU A 239 -23.68 5.63 3.33
CA LEU A 239 -23.30 6.90 3.96
C LEU A 239 -21.89 6.83 4.56
N GLY A 240 -21.53 5.71 5.18
CA GLY A 240 -20.18 5.51 5.70
C GLY A 240 -19.11 5.52 4.62
N THR A 241 -19.43 5.00 3.43
CA THR A 241 -18.54 5.07 2.26
C THR A 241 -18.32 6.51 1.82
N LEU A 242 -19.39 7.29 1.68
CA LEU A 242 -19.30 8.70 1.28
C LEU A 242 -18.48 9.52 2.28
N LEU A 243 -18.71 9.33 3.58
CA LEU A 243 -17.94 10.01 4.62
C LEU A 243 -16.46 9.58 4.62
N ALA A 244 -16.18 8.30 4.41
CA ALA A 244 -14.81 7.81 4.34
C ALA A 244 -14.05 8.43 3.16
N LEU A 245 -14.67 8.46 1.96
CA LEU A 245 -14.11 9.10 0.77
C LEU A 245 -13.87 10.60 0.98
N PHE A 246 -14.84 11.28 1.60
CA PHE A 246 -14.71 12.70 1.91
C PHE A 246 -13.57 12.98 2.90
N GLY A 247 -13.34 12.08 3.87
CA GLY A 247 -12.22 12.18 4.80
C GLY A 247 -10.86 11.81 4.18
N LEU A 248 -10.83 10.91 3.20
CA LEU A 248 -9.58 10.47 2.56
C LEU A 248 -8.94 11.60 1.72
N TYR A 249 -9.72 12.34 0.94
CA TYR A 249 -9.19 13.42 0.10
C TYR A 249 -8.35 14.48 0.86
N PRO A 250 -8.83 15.12 1.93
CA PRO A 250 -8.03 16.09 2.69
C PRO A 250 -6.83 15.43 3.38
N SER A 251 -6.95 14.16 3.77
CA SER A 251 -5.83 13.41 4.36
C SER A 251 -4.68 13.26 3.36
N VAL A 252 -5.00 12.89 2.11
CA VAL A 252 -4.04 12.77 1.01
C VAL A 252 -3.43 14.12 0.66
N ALA A 253 -4.23 15.19 0.60
CA ALA A 253 -3.76 16.54 0.33
C ALA A 253 -2.81 17.06 1.42
N TRP A 254 -3.11 16.77 2.69
CA TRP A 254 -2.26 17.14 3.82
C TRP A 254 -0.90 16.44 3.78
N VAL A 255 -0.89 15.12 3.52
CA VAL A 255 0.36 14.35 3.38
C VAL A 255 1.20 14.87 2.21
N LYS A 256 0.58 15.17 1.06
CA LYS A 256 1.28 15.78 -0.08
C LYS A 256 1.99 17.08 0.31
N ALA A 257 1.30 17.98 1.01
CA ALA A 257 1.87 19.27 1.41
C ALA A 257 3.10 19.12 2.32
N THR A 258 3.13 18.08 3.16
CA THR A 258 4.27 17.82 4.05
C THR A 258 5.43 17.08 3.37
N THR A 259 5.14 16.23 2.38
CA THR A 259 6.13 15.28 1.85
C THR A 259 6.82 15.71 0.55
N ILE A 260 6.26 16.71 -0.17
CA ILE A 260 6.78 17.15 -1.48
C ILE A 260 8.26 17.57 -1.46
N ASN A 261 8.76 18.10 -0.35
CA ASN A 261 10.12 18.61 -0.23
C ASN A 261 11.15 17.55 0.21
N VAL A 262 10.71 16.39 0.69
CA VAL A 262 11.60 15.45 1.40
C VAL A 262 11.89 14.20 0.58
N PHE A 263 10.91 13.68 -0.16
CA PHE A 263 11.02 12.33 -0.70
C PHE A 263 10.94 12.21 -2.22
N GLY A 264 10.65 13.27 -2.99
CA GLY A 264 10.55 13.19 -4.46
C GLY A 264 9.48 12.22 -5.00
N GLY A 265 8.80 11.51 -4.10
CA GLY A 265 7.93 10.38 -4.41
C GLY A 265 6.61 10.76 -5.07
N ILE A 266 5.87 9.71 -5.44
CA ILE A 266 4.58 9.78 -6.13
C ILE A 266 3.68 10.88 -5.57
N ASP A 267 3.16 11.74 -6.45
CA ASP A 267 2.12 12.70 -6.10
C ASP A 267 0.86 11.95 -5.67
N LEU A 268 0.71 11.81 -4.36
CA LEU A 268 -0.39 11.12 -3.69
C LEU A 268 -1.77 11.61 -4.14
N VAL A 269 -1.89 12.92 -4.41
CA VAL A 269 -3.15 13.50 -4.90
C VAL A 269 -3.41 13.07 -6.34
N SER A 270 -2.38 13.08 -7.18
CA SER A 270 -2.48 12.58 -8.56
C SER A 270 -2.84 11.09 -8.60
N TYR A 271 -2.20 10.27 -7.75
CA TYR A 271 -2.52 8.85 -7.61
C TYR A 271 -3.97 8.64 -7.15
N TYR A 272 -4.43 9.39 -6.15
CA TYR A 272 -5.81 9.33 -5.67
C TYR A 272 -6.82 9.68 -6.75
N ILE A 273 -6.58 10.75 -7.52
CA ILE A 273 -7.48 11.18 -8.60
C ILE A 273 -7.49 10.16 -9.75
N SER A 274 -6.33 9.68 -10.16
CA SER A 274 -6.20 8.70 -11.25
C SER A 274 -6.85 7.36 -10.90
N ASN A 275 -6.69 6.89 -9.66
CA ASN A 275 -7.24 5.62 -9.18
C ASN A 275 -8.58 5.79 -8.46
N PHE A 276 -9.19 6.98 -8.52
CA PHE A 276 -10.43 7.29 -7.82
C PHE A 276 -11.56 6.28 -8.14
N PRO A 277 -11.80 5.89 -9.41
CA PRO A 277 -12.86 4.92 -9.72
C PRO A 277 -12.65 3.57 -9.03
N MET A 278 -11.40 3.09 -8.96
CA MET A 278 -11.06 1.84 -8.31
C MET A 278 -11.22 1.93 -6.79
N ILE A 279 -10.69 3.00 -6.18
CA ILE A 279 -10.84 3.28 -4.74
C ILE A 279 -12.31 3.38 -4.35
N PHE A 280 -13.10 4.12 -5.13
CA PHE A 280 -14.54 4.27 -4.94
C PHE A 280 -15.26 2.93 -4.99
N LEU A 281 -15.00 2.09 -5.99
CA LEU A 281 -15.65 0.80 -6.16
C LEU A 281 -15.30 -0.16 -5.01
N VAL A 282 -14.03 -0.22 -4.60
CA VAL A 282 -13.58 -1.06 -3.48
C VAL A 282 -14.23 -0.62 -2.16
N LEU A 283 -14.24 0.69 -1.86
CA LEU A 283 -14.86 1.21 -0.64
C LEU A 283 -16.37 1.03 -0.64
N LEU A 284 -17.04 1.29 -1.76
CA LEU A 284 -18.49 1.15 -1.89
C LEU A 284 -18.93 -0.31 -1.76
N SER A 285 -18.27 -1.22 -2.48
CA SER A 285 -18.56 -2.65 -2.37
C SER A 285 -18.31 -3.17 -0.96
N SER A 286 -17.21 -2.76 -0.32
CA SER A 286 -16.91 -3.11 1.06
C SER A 286 -17.94 -2.54 2.04
N GLY A 287 -18.31 -1.26 1.90
CA GLY A 287 -19.28 -0.60 2.77
C GLY A 287 -20.67 -1.21 2.68
N LEU A 288 -21.15 -1.47 1.47
CA LEU A 288 -22.41 -2.16 1.24
C LEU A 288 -22.38 -3.60 1.78
N ALA A 289 -21.28 -4.33 1.56
CA ALA A 289 -21.13 -5.69 2.08
C ALA A 289 -21.14 -5.72 3.61
N LEU A 290 -20.39 -4.83 4.27
CA LEU A 290 -20.36 -4.72 5.74
C LEU A 290 -21.75 -4.39 6.30
N GLY A 291 -22.41 -3.37 5.75
CA GLY A 291 -23.75 -2.96 6.18
C GLY A 291 -24.79 -4.08 5.97
N PHE A 292 -24.72 -4.77 4.84
CA PHE A 292 -25.59 -5.91 4.53
C PHE A 292 -25.36 -7.09 5.47
N ILE A 293 -24.11 -7.52 5.65
CA ILE A 293 -23.75 -8.68 6.50
C ILE A 293 -24.16 -8.41 7.94
N ALA A 294 -23.83 -7.24 8.47
CA ALA A 294 -24.16 -6.87 9.85
C ALA A 294 -25.68 -6.83 10.08
N SER A 295 -26.44 -6.23 9.14
CA SER A 295 -27.90 -6.18 9.22
C SER A 295 -28.53 -7.56 9.09
N TYR A 296 -28.08 -8.35 8.13
CA TYR A 296 -28.58 -9.70 7.93
C TYR A 296 -28.38 -10.58 9.18
N LEU A 297 -27.22 -10.49 9.83
CA LEU A 297 -26.93 -11.20 11.09
C LEU A 297 -27.86 -10.75 12.23
N ALA A 298 -28.07 -9.44 12.40
CA ALA A 298 -28.95 -8.88 13.42
C ALA A 298 -30.40 -9.34 13.24
N VAL A 299 -30.91 -9.18 12.02
CA VAL A 299 -32.27 -9.55 11.65
C VAL A 299 -32.48 -11.05 11.80
N ARG A 300 -31.56 -11.90 11.34
CA ARG A 300 -31.69 -13.36 11.45
C ARG A 300 -31.80 -13.83 12.91
N ARG A 301 -31.08 -13.18 13.83
CA ARG A 301 -31.06 -13.54 15.24
C ARG A 301 -32.29 -13.05 15.99
N TYR A 302 -32.71 -11.80 15.77
CA TYR A 302 -33.75 -11.16 16.60
C TYR A 302 -35.17 -11.20 16.04
N THR A 303 -35.37 -11.57 14.77
CA THR A 303 -36.72 -11.73 14.18
C THR A 303 -37.28 -13.15 14.29
N ARG A 304 -36.62 -14.07 15.00
CA ARG A 304 -37.16 -15.42 15.27
C ARG A 304 -37.96 -15.51 16.58
N ILE A 305 -38.14 -14.40 17.27
CA ILE A 305 -39.07 -14.22 18.40
C ILE A 305 -40.38 -13.68 17.84
#